data_AF-D6WRZ3-F1
#
_entry.id   AF-D6WRZ3-F1
#
_cell.length_a   1.000
_cell.length_b   1.000
_cell.length_c   1.000
_cell.angle_alpha   90.00
_cell.angle_beta   90.00
_cell.angle_gamma   90.00
#
_symmetry.space_group_name_H-M   'P 1'
#
loop_
_entity.id
_entity.type
_entity.pdbx_description
1 polymer ?
#
loop_
_entity_poly.entity_id
_entity_poly.type
_entity_poly.pdbx_seq_one_letter_code
_entity_poly.pdbx_strand_id
1 'polypeptide(L)'
;MSAYKNDPELALATLQKLAAEIPSGVSVEDVGEVVPVLGSKPDEITNNLREVIAAELRDSLACFWEAHNINQKLKIVKKLECSDSEKRVPATMQEIVNGLHGEQLKRLKKDLETRVRKIKEENNKLESSVKEKSDLLERQLNQINSTKFTL
;
A
#
# COMPACT_ATOMS: atom_id res chain seq x y z
N MET A 1 -5.58 24.57 -9.57
CA MET A 1 -5.95 23.31 -8.89
C MET A 1 -7.44 23.08 -9.13
N SER A 2 -7.81 22.08 -9.92
CA SER A 2 -9.20 21.86 -10.32
C SER A 2 -10.00 21.21 -9.20
N ALA A 3 -11.20 21.73 -8.95
CA ALA A 3 -12.05 21.50 -7.79
C ALA A 3 -12.88 20.21 -7.84
N TYR A 4 -12.33 19.11 -8.36
CA TYR A 4 -12.96 17.80 -8.18
C TYR A 4 -12.41 17.20 -6.90
N LYS A 5 -13.10 17.49 -5.80
CA LYS A 5 -12.89 16.86 -4.50
C LYS A 5 -12.82 15.35 -4.70
N ASN A 6 -11.69 14.77 -4.29
CA ASN A 6 -11.34 13.35 -4.30
C ASN A 6 -12.30 12.49 -3.44
N ASP A 7 -13.58 12.48 -3.79
CA ASP A 7 -14.60 11.60 -3.25
C ASP A 7 -14.98 10.59 -4.34
N PRO A 8 -14.60 9.30 -4.17
CA PRO A 8 -14.90 8.25 -5.15
C PRO A 8 -16.40 8.13 -5.48
N GLU A 9 -17.28 8.40 -4.50
CA GLU A 9 -18.72 8.33 -4.70
C GLU A 9 -19.24 9.47 -5.57
N LEU A 10 -18.69 10.68 -5.37
CA LEU A 10 -19.00 11.85 -6.20
C LEU A 10 -18.48 11.69 -7.64
N ALA A 11 -17.31 11.08 -7.81
CA ALA A 11 -16.74 10.80 -9.12
C ALA A 11 -17.59 9.81 -9.92
N LEU A 12 -18.03 8.72 -9.28
CA LEU A 12 -18.95 7.76 -9.88
C LEU A 12 -20.29 8.41 -10.24
N ALA A 13 -20.88 9.17 -9.33
CA ALA A 13 -22.13 9.88 -9.58
C ALA A 13 -22.02 10.88 -10.76
N THR A 14 -20.88 11.55 -10.89
CA THR A 14 -20.61 12.48 -12.00
C THR A 14 -20.51 11.73 -13.33
N LEU A 15 -19.80 10.60 -13.36
CA LEU A 15 -19.70 9.77 -14.56
C LEU A 15 -21.05 9.17 -14.97
N GLN A 16 -21.85 8.71 -14.01
CA GLN A 16 -23.20 8.22 -14.26
C GLN A 16 -24.12 9.32 -14.79
N LYS A 17 -23.98 10.56 -14.29
CA LYS A 17 -24.71 11.71 -14.81
C LYS A 17 -24.29 12.02 -16.25
N LEU A 18 -22.98 12.06 -16.54
CA LEU A 18 -22.48 12.27 -17.89
C LEU A 18 -22.96 11.17 -18.84
N ALA A 19 -22.95 9.90 -18.41
CA ALA A 19 -23.45 8.78 -19.20
C ALA A 19 -24.94 8.92 -19.53
N ALA A 20 -25.75 9.47 -18.62
CA ALA A 20 -27.16 9.75 -18.86
C ALA A 20 -27.41 10.94 -19.80
N GLU A 21 -26.41 11.82 -19.98
CA GLU A 21 -26.46 12.97 -20.89
C GLU A 21 -25.93 12.63 -22.31
N ILE A 22 -25.33 11.46 -22.51
CA ILE A 22 -24.84 11.02 -23.83
C ILE A 22 -26.06 10.86 -24.76
N PRO A 23 -26.11 11.59 -25.89
CA PRO A 23 -27.19 11.41 -26.85
C PRO A 23 -27.12 9.99 -27.42
N SER A 24 -28.29 9.34 -27.57
CA SER A 24 -28.43 7.98 -28.10
C SER A 24 -27.85 7.79 -29.50
N GLY A 25 -27.53 8.88 -30.21
CA GLY A 25 -27.08 8.87 -31.61
C GLY A 25 -28.19 8.48 -32.59
N VAL A 26 -29.42 8.32 -32.10
CA VAL A 26 -30.61 7.93 -32.86
C VAL A 26 -31.61 9.07 -32.77
N SER A 27 -31.96 9.65 -33.93
CA SER A 27 -32.97 10.69 -34.04
C SER A 27 -34.37 10.11 -34.19
N VAL A 28 -35.39 10.95 -33.98
CA VAL A 28 -36.79 10.55 -34.14
C VAL A 28 -37.08 10.22 -35.61
N GLU A 29 -36.44 10.95 -36.51
CA GLU A 29 -36.47 10.74 -37.95
C GLU A 29 -35.92 9.35 -38.32
N ASP A 30 -34.77 8.97 -37.78
CA ASP A 30 -34.17 7.63 -38.02
C ASP A 30 -35.12 6.51 -37.57
N VAL A 31 -35.80 6.68 -36.44
CA VAL A 31 -36.79 5.71 -35.93
C VAL A 31 -38.03 5.68 -36.81
N GLY A 32 -38.50 6.84 -37.27
CA GLY A 32 -39.67 6.96 -38.14
C GLY A 32 -39.47 6.30 -39.51
N GLU A 33 -38.25 6.35 -40.05
CA GLU A 33 -37.90 5.69 -41.32
C GLU A 33 -37.89 4.15 -41.19
N VAL A 34 -37.42 3.63 -40.06
CA VAL A 34 -37.28 2.18 -39.81
C VAL A 34 -38.59 1.56 -39.30
N VAL A 35 -39.43 2.35 -38.62
CA VAL A 35 -40.69 1.90 -38.03
C VAL A 35 -41.90 2.62 -38.66
N PRO A 36 -42.17 2.47 -39.97
CA PRO A 36 -43.32 3.11 -40.60
C PRO A 36 -44.67 2.46 -40.22
N VAL A 37 -44.65 1.28 -39.56
CA VAL A 37 -45.81 0.38 -39.46
C VAL A 37 -46.47 0.31 -38.07
N LEU A 38 -45.83 0.78 -36.99
CA LEU A 38 -46.31 0.43 -35.65
C LEU A 38 -47.39 1.34 -35.05
N GLY A 39 -47.84 2.39 -35.73
CA GLY A 39 -48.85 3.33 -35.18
C GLY A 39 -48.46 3.98 -33.84
N SER A 40 -47.22 3.76 -33.40
CA SER A 40 -46.62 4.27 -32.17
C SER A 40 -45.88 5.55 -32.51
N LYS A 41 -45.89 6.51 -31.59
CA LYS A 41 -45.22 7.78 -31.80
C LYS A 41 -43.70 7.53 -31.79
N PRO A 42 -42.98 7.83 -32.88
CA PRO A 42 -41.52 7.64 -32.95
C PRO A 42 -40.78 8.34 -31.80
N ASP A 43 -41.35 9.42 -31.27
CA ASP A 43 -40.89 10.11 -30.06
C ASP A 43 -40.87 9.21 -28.81
N GLU A 44 -41.91 8.41 -28.59
CA GLU A 44 -42.02 7.50 -27.44
C GLU A 44 -40.97 6.38 -27.52
N ILE A 45 -40.75 5.84 -28.73
CA ILE A 45 -39.73 4.82 -28.96
C ILE A 45 -38.32 5.39 -28.77
N THR A 46 -38.06 6.59 -29.31
CA THR A 46 -36.76 7.25 -29.19
C THR A 46 -36.44 7.59 -27.73
N ASN A 47 -37.43 8.05 -26.97
CA ASN A 47 -37.28 8.32 -25.54
C ASN A 47 -37.03 7.02 -24.75
N ASN A 48 -37.79 5.96 -25.01
CA ASN A 48 -37.58 4.66 -24.39
C ASN A 48 -36.17 4.10 -24.67
N LEU A 49 -35.70 4.21 -25.92
CA LEU A 49 -34.34 3.79 -26.29
C LEU A 49 -33.28 4.60 -25.54
N ARG A 50 -33.45 5.91 -25.41
CA ARG A 50 -32.55 6.77 -24.64
C ARG A 50 -32.51 6.35 -23.17
N GLU A 51 -33.67 6.08 -22.57
CA GLU A 51 -33.76 5.65 -21.17
C GLU A 51 -33.09 4.29 -20.93
N VAL A 52 -33.31 3.32 -21.82
CA VAL A 52 -32.69 1.98 -21.74
C VAL A 52 -31.18 2.08 -21.88
N ILE A 53 -30.68 2.84 -22.86
CA ILE A 53 -29.23 3.04 -23.05
C ILE A 53 -28.61 3.71 -21.82
N ALA A 54 -29.25 4.76 -21.28
CA ALA A 54 -28.78 5.45 -20.09
C ALA A 54 -28.80 4.56 -18.84
N ALA A 55 -29.78 3.65 -18.70
CA ALA A 55 -29.82 2.66 -17.63
C ALA A 55 -28.67 1.65 -17.77
N GLU A 56 -28.53 1.03 -18.95
CA GLU A 56 -27.50 0.01 -19.21
C GLU A 56 -26.09 0.56 -19.04
N LEU A 57 -25.84 1.80 -19.49
CA LEU A 57 -24.56 2.47 -19.29
C LEU A 57 -24.26 2.73 -17.82
N ARG A 58 -25.26 3.14 -17.01
CA ARG A 58 -25.06 3.36 -15.56
C ARG A 58 -24.73 2.06 -14.85
N ASP A 59 -25.43 0.98 -15.19
CA ASP A 59 -25.23 -0.34 -14.58
C ASP A 59 -23.88 -0.94 -14.99
N SER A 60 -23.53 -0.86 -16.26
CA SER A 60 -22.20 -1.26 -16.77
C SER A 60 -21.08 -0.50 -16.09
N LEU A 61 -21.25 0.81 -15.90
CA LEU A 61 -20.24 1.67 -15.27
C LEU A 61 -20.11 1.36 -13.77
N ALA A 62 -21.21 1.06 -13.07
CA ALA A 62 -21.19 0.58 -11.69
C ALA A 62 -20.47 -0.77 -11.56
N CYS A 63 -20.83 -1.75 -12.39
CA CYS A 63 -20.16 -3.06 -12.44
C CYS A 63 -18.66 -2.93 -12.69
N PHE A 64 -18.26 -2.09 -13.65
CA PHE A 64 -16.84 -1.80 -13.92
C PHE A 64 -16.14 -1.16 -12.71
N TRP A 65 -16.81 -0.20 -12.06
CA TRP A 65 -16.27 0.51 -10.90
C TRP A 65 -15.98 -0.43 -9.74
N GLU A 66 -16.87 -1.39 -9.50
CA GLU A 66 -16.71 -2.44 -8.48
C GLU A 66 -15.68 -3.48 -8.89
N ALA A 67 -15.79 -4.05 -10.10
CA ALA A 67 -14.89 -5.09 -10.59
C ALA A 67 -13.41 -4.68 -10.54
N HIS A 68 -13.13 -3.40 -10.81
CA HIS A 68 -11.77 -2.88 -10.78
C HIS A 68 -11.36 -2.24 -9.44
N ASN A 69 -12.21 -2.34 -8.41
CA ASN A 69 -11.98 -1.78 -7.08
C ASN A 69 -11.58 -0.28 -7.13
N ILE A 70 -12.22 0.50 -8.02
CA ILE A 70 -11.83 1.88 -8.28
C ILE A 70 -11.95 2.72 -7.01
N ASN A 71 -12.99 2.50 -6.20
CA ASN A 71 -13.16 3.12 -4.89
C ASN A 71 -11.94 2.96 -3.97
N GLN A 72 -11.37 1.76 -3.87
CA GLN A 72 -10.19 1.51 -3.02
C GLN A 72 -8.94 2.15 -3.61
N LYS A 73 -8.75 2.07 -4.93
CA LYS A 73 -7.61 2.69 -5.62
C LYS A 73 -7.60 4.22 -5.45
N LEU A 74 -8.74 4.88 -5.61
CA LEU A 74 -8.87 6.33 -5.39
C LEU A 74 -8.63 6.71 -3.92
N LYS A 75 -9.10 5.91 -2.95
CA LYS A 75 -8.78 6.10 -1.53
C LYS A 75 -7.27 6.00 -1.25
N ILE A 76 -6.57 5.06 -1.89
CA ILE A 76 -5.11 4.90 -1.77
C ILE A 76 -4.39 6.10 -2.39
N VAL A 77 -4.76 6.50 -3.60
CA VAL A 77 -4.18 7.68 -4.27
C VAL A 77 -4.33 8.92 -3.40
N LYS A 78 -5.51 9.16 -2.84
CA LYS A 78 -5.75 10.29 -1.91
C LYS A 78 -4.85 10.23 -0.68
N LYS A 79 -4.67 9.05 -0.08
CA LYS A 79 -3.74 8.87 1.05
C LYS A 79 -2.29 9.18 0.65
N LEU A 80 -1.87 8.75 -0.54
CA LEU A 80 -0.54 9.02 -1.09
C LEU A 80 -0.32 10.51 -1.40
N GLU A 81 -1.31 11.21 -1.97
CA GLU A 81 -1.26 12.66 -2.20
C GLU A 81 -1.17 13.45 -0.89
N CYS A 82 -1.81 12.99 0.18
CA CYS A 82 -1.70 13.60 1.51
C CYS A 82 -0.37 13.29 2.24
N SER A 83 0.43 12.34 1.74
CA SER A 83 1.69 11.91 2.37
C SER A 83 2.92 12.26 1.52
N ASP A 84 3.30 13.55 1.62
CA ASP A 84 4.49 14.22 1.09
C ASP A 84 4.50 14.56 -0.42
N SER A 85 4.54 15.86 -0.68
CA SER A 85 4.76 16.48 -2.00
C SER A 85 6.21 16.38 -2.51
N GLU A 86 7.13 15.76 -1.77
CA GLU A 86 8.57 15.73 -2.09
C GLU A 86 9.13 14.34 -2.41
N LYS A 87 8.30 13.30 -2.49
CA LYS A 87 8.80 11.96 -2.83
C LYS A 87 9.14 11.88 -4.31
N ARG A 88 10.44 11.94 -4.62
CA ARG A 88 11.00 11.61 -5.93
C ARG A 88 10.50 10.23 -6.34
N VAL A 89 9.72 10.18 -7.42
CA VAL A 89 9.34 8.91 -8.07
C VAL A 89 10.64 8.27 -8.57
N PRO A 90 10.94 7.02 -8.18
CA PRO A 90 12.11 6.31 -8.69
C PRO A 90 12.04 6.24 -10.22
N ALA A 91 13.06 6.74 -10.90
CA ALA A 91 13.07 6.82 -12.36
C ALA A 91 13.36 5.46 -13.00
N THR A 92 13.91 4.51 -12.23
CA THR A 92 14.27 3.18 -12.70
C THR A 92 13.94 2.10 -11.68
N MET A 93 13.72 0.88 -12.16
CA MET A 93 13.54 -0.31 -11.32
C MET A 93 14.76 -0.55 -10.41
N GLN A 94 15.96 -0.19 -10.87
CA GLN A 94 17.20 -0.32 -10.10
C GLN A 94 17.18 0.59 -8.85
N GLU A 95 16.67 1.81 -8.95
CA GLU A 95 16.54 2.72 -7.79
C GLU A 95 15.58 2.16 -6.73
N ILE A 96 14.48 1.51 -7.15
CA ILE A 96 13.53 0.84 -6.25
C ILE A 96 14.20 -0.32 -5.50
N VAL A 97 14.88 -1.18 -6.26
CA VAL A 97 15.58 -2.35 -5.71
C VAL A 97 16.67 -1.92 -4.74
N ASN A 98 17.46 -0.89 -5.09
CA ASN A 98 18.50 -0.35 -4.22
C ASN A 98 17.93 0.28 -2.94
N GLY A 99 16.78 0.98 -3.02
CA GLY A 99 16.09 1.51 -1.85
C GLY A 99 15.63 0.41 -0.89
N LEU A 100 15.02 -0.65 -1.42
CA LEU A 100 14.57 -1.82 -0.64
C LEU A 100 15.75 -2.56 0.02
N HIS A 101 16.81 -2.83 -0.75
CA HIS A 101 18.02 -3.45 -0.22
C HIS A 101 18.70 -2.58 0.84
N GLY A 102 18.73 -1.25 0.63
CA GLY A 102 19.28 -0.31 1.60
C GLY A 102 18.58 -0.37 2.96
N GLU A 103 17.25 -0.43 2.98
CA GLU A 103 16.48 -0.57 4.22
C GLU A 103 16.71 -1.93 4.91
N GLN A 104 16.79 -3.02 4.14
CA GLN A 104 17.14 -4.33 4.68
C GLN A 104 18.56 -4.33 5.27
N LEU A 105 19.51 -3.70 4.60
CA LEU A 105 20.89 -3.58 5.05
C LEU A 105 20.98 -2.78 6.35
N LYS A 106 20.21 -1.68 6.48
CA LYS A 106 20.12 -0.90 7.73
C LYS A 106 19.58 -1.74 8.89
N ARG A 107 18.52 -2.53 8.66
CA ARG A 107 17.97 -3.43 9.68
C ARG A 107 19.00 -4.48 10.10
N LEU A 108 19.66 -5.12 9.13
CA LEU A 108 20.69 -6.11 9.39
C LEU A 108 21.87 -5.53 10.18
N LYS A 109 22.34 -4.33 9.80
CA LYS A 109 23.39 -3.61 10.52
C LYS A 109 23.00 -3.38 11.99
N LYS A 110 21.78 -2.91 12.25
CA LYS A 110 21.28 -2.67 13.61
C LYS A 110 21.18 -3.96 14.43
N ASP A 111 20.76 -5.07 13.82
CA ASP A 111 20.72 -6.37 14.49
C ASP A 111 22.14 -6.86 14.83
N LEU A 112 23.08 -6.75 13.89
CA LEU A 112 24.48 -7.11 14.11
C LEU A 112 25.13 -6.27 15.20
N GLU A 113 24.93 -4.95 15.20
CA GLU A 113 25.42 -4.05 16.26
C GLU A 113 24.87 -4.46 17.63
N THR A 114 23.61 -4.87 17.69
CA THR A 114 22.97 -5.35 18.92
C THR A 114 23.58 -6.67 19.39
N ARG A 115 23.82 -7.62 18.47
CA ARG A 115 24.48 -8.89 18.78
C ARG A 115 25.91 -8.70 19.26
N VAL A 116 26.69 -7.85 18.59
CA VAL A 116 28.07 -7.53 18.98
C VAL A 116 28.10 -6.93 20.38
N ARG A 117 27.16 -6.04 20.71
CA ARG A 117 27.05 -5.47 22.05
C ARG A 117 26.80 -6.55 23.11
N LYS A 118 25.85 -7.46 22.87
CA LYS A 118 25.56 -8.58 23.78
C LYS A 118 26.77 -9.48 24.00
N ILE A 119 27.48 -9.85 22.93
CA ILE A 119 28.69 -10.68 23.01
C ILE A 119 29.77 -9.97 23.86
N LYS A 120 29.95 -8.66 23.69
CA LYS A 120 30.91 -7.89 24.52
C LYS A 120 30.50 -7.89 26.00
N GLU A 121 29.22 -7.72 26.29
CA GLU A 121 28.72 -7.78 27.67
C GLU A 121 28.90 -9.17 28.30
N GLU A 122 28.66 -10.24 27.55
CA GLU A 122 28.88 -11.62 27.99
C GLU A 122 30.36 -11.92 28.21
N ASN A 123 31.24 -11.50 27.29
CA ASN A 123 32.68 -11.65 27.45
C ASN A 123 33.20 -10.91 28.69
N ASN A 124 32.76 -9.68 28.93
CA ASN A 124 33.17 -8.93 30.13
C ASN A 124 32.77 -9.64 31.43
N LYS A 125 31.58 -10.28 31.45
CA LYS A 125 31.13 -11.09 32.60
C LYS A 125 31.99 -12.34 32.77
N LEU A 126 32.31 -13.02 31.67
CA LEU A 126 33.16 -14.20 31.70
C LEU A 126 34.58 -13.87 32.14
N GLU A 127 35.18 -12.81 31.62
CA GLU A 127 36.52 -12.34 32.03
C GLU A 127 36.56 -12.04 33.53
N SER A 128 35.53 -11.36 34.04
CA SER A 128 35.40 -11.05 35.46
C SER A 128 35.31 -12.34 36.30
N SER A 129 34.50 -13.31 35.86
CA SER A 129 34.35 -14.60 36.54
C SER A 129 35.64 -15.44 36.52
N VAL A 130 36.33 -15.48 35.38
CA VAL A 130 37.62 -16.17 35.25
C VAL A 130 38.66 -15.55 36.19
N LYS A 131 38.72 -14.22 36.27
CA LYS A 131 39.61 -13.52 37.19
C LYS A 131 39.31 -13.85 38.65
N GLU A 132 38.05 -13.79 39.07
CA GLU A 132 37.65 -14.17 40.43
C GLU A 132 38.04 -15.62 40.79
N LYS A 133 37.85 -16.56 39.85
CA LYS A 133 38.24 -17.95 40.04
C LYS A 133 39.76 -18.11 40.10
N SER A 134 40.50 -17.38 39.28
CA SER A 134 41.97 -17.36 39.32
C SER A 134 42.47 -16.84 40.66
N ASP A 135 41.96 -15.71 41.13
CA ASP A 135 42.33 -15.11 42.41
C ASP A 135 42.00 -16.06 43.59
N LEU A 136 40.88 -16.77 43.52
CA LEU A 136 40.50 -17.78 44.52
C LEU A 136 41.50 -18.96 44.53
N LEU A 137 41.85 -19.49 43.36
CA LEU A 137 42.82 -20.58 43.24
C LEU A 137 44.20 -20.17 43.77
N GLU A 138 44.64 -18.94 43.48
CA GLU A 138 45.91 -18.41 43.98
C GLU A 138 45.90 -18.31 45.51
N ARG A 139 44.80 -17.84 46.11
CA ARG A 139 44.64 -17.82 47.58
C ARG A 139 44.67 -19.23 48.17
N GLN A 140 43.98 -20.20 47.55
CA GLN A 140 43.97 -21.59 48.00
C GLN A 140 45.36 -22.24 47.93
N LEU A 141 46.10 -22.00 46.84
CA LEU A 141 47.48 -22.45 46.70
C LEU A 141 48.40 -21.86 47.78
N ASN A 142 48.29 -20.57 48.04
CA ASN A 142 49.07 -19.90 49.08
C ASN A 142 48.76 -20.46 50.47
N GLN A 143 47.49 -20.75 50.77
CA GLN A 143 47.07 -21.40 52.02
C GLN A 143 47.69 -22.79 52.17
N ILE A 144 47.63 -23.64 51.14
CA ILE A 144 48.23 -24.99 51.15
C ILE A 144 49.74 -24.92 51.37
N ASN A 145 50.42 -23.99 50.68
CA ASN A 145 51.85 -23.82 50.83
C ASN A 145 52.22 -23.37 52.25
N SER A 146 51.44 -22.48 52.87
CA SER A 146 51.68 -22.04 54.25
C SER A 146 51.43 -23.13 55.30
N THR A 147 50.52 -24.08 55.05
CA THR A 147 50.24 -25.20 55.96
C THR A 147 51.29 -26.32 55.88
N LYS A 148 51.95 -26.49 54.73
CA LYS A 148 53.05 -27.46 54.57
C LYS A 148 54.32 -27.09 55.36
N PHE A 149 54.47 -25.84 55.80
CA PHE A 149 55.63 -25.40 56.58
C PHE A 149 55.41 -25.44 58.11
N THR A 150 54.23 -25.88 58.56
CA THR A 150 53.85 -25.90 59.99
C THR A 150 53.62 -27.29 60.58
N LEU A 151 53.84 -28.35 59.79
CA LEU A 151 53.84 -29.76 60.20
C LEU A 151 55.24 -30.35 60.04
#